data_AF-A0A4Y8GSQ4-F1
#
_entry.id   AF-A0A4Y8GSQ4-F1
#
_cell.length_a   1.000
_cell.length_b   1.000
_cell.length_c   1.000
_cell.angle_alpha   90.00
_cell.angle_beta   90.00
_cell.angle_gamma   90.00
#
_symmetry.space_group_name_H-M   'P 1'
#
loop_
_entity.id
_entity.type
_entity.pdbx_description
1 polymer ?
#
loop_
_entity_poly.entity_id
_entity_poly.type
_entity_poly.pdbx_seq_one_letter_code
_entity_poly.pdbx_strand_id
1 'polypeptide(L)'
;MDFLLMATTITDEVLALFRDEIPGYQDDHGKEIPLELDSDLFDYPRDDLEDAIRKYKERFGINLDNLDWSLYLPWESAPLLQRWFKLKREEVETTRLPLTVRMFAESAEAGKWLYQ
;
A
#
# COMPACT_ATOMS: atom_id res chain seq x y z
N MET A 1 -21.22 4.26 -21.62
CA MET A 1 -21.47 4.73 -20.22
C MET A 1 -20.83 3.75 -19.22
N ASP A 2 -19.73 3.08 -19.60
CA ASP A 2 -19.36 1.79 -19.00
C ASP A 2 -18.01 1.82 -18.26
N PHE A 3 -17.12 2.76 -18.60
CA PHE A 3 -15.82 2.88 -17.93
C PHE A 3 -15.94 3.34 -16.47
N LEU A 4 -16.84 4.30 -16.18
CA LEU A 4 -17.03 4.81 -14.83
C LEU A 4 -17.59 3.75 -13.87
N LEU A 5 -18.52 2.91 -14.35
CA LEU A 5 -19.05 1.81 -13.53
C LEU A 5 -17.99 0.73 -13.28
N MET A 6 -17.17 0.41 -14.29
CA MET A 6 -16.05 -0.53 -14.15
C MET A 6 -14.96 -0.01 -13.20
N ALA A 7 -14.61 1.27 -13.27
CA ALA A 7 -13.65 1.91 -12.37
C ALA A 7 -14.12 1.82 -10.91
N THR A 8 -15.39 2.13 -10.64
CA THR A 8 -15.96 1.97 -9.29
C THR A 8 -15.87 0.52 -8.82
N THR A 9 -16.14 -0.47 -9.69
CA THR A 9 -16.01 -1.89 -9.30
C THR A 9 -14.58 -2.33 -9.01
N ILE A 10 -13.59 -1.91 -9.81
CA ILE A 10 -12.18 -2.28 -9.58
C ILE A 10 -11.68 -1.62 -8.30
N THR A 11 -12.01 -0.34 -8.10
CA THR A 11 -11.68 0.38 -6.87
C THR A 11 -12.26 -0.32 -5.63
N ASP A 12 -13.53 -0.71 -5.68
CA ASP A 12 -14.18 -1.43 -4.58
C ASP A 12 -13.55 -2.82 -4.35
N GLU A 13 -13.19 -3.54 -5.41
CA GLU A 13 -12.52 -4.84 -5.31
C GLU A 13 -11.12 -4.75 -4.70
N VAL A 14 -10.34 -3.73 -5.08
CA VAL A 14 -9.02 -3.49 -4.50
C VAL A 14 -9.15 -3.12 -3.02
N LEU A 15 -10.07 -2.22 -2.67
CA LEU A 15 -10.29 -1.84 -1.28
C LEU A 15 -10.76 -3.03 -0.42
N ALA A 16 -11.65 -3.86 -0.95
CA ALA A 16 -12.11 -5.07 -0.27
C ALA A 16 -10.97 -6.07 -0.05
N LEU A 17 -10.10 -6.27 -1.06
CA LEU A 17 -8.93 -7.14 -0.95
C LEU A 17 -7.98 -6.67 0.15
N PHE A 18 -7.66 -5.38 0.18
CA PHE A 18 -6.76 -4.86 1.21
C PHE A 18 -7.37 -4.94 2.61
N ARG A 19 -8.68 -4.75 2.77
CA ARG A 19 -9.39 -4.92 4.05
C ARG A 19 -9.45 -6.37 4.53
N ASP A 20 -9.37 -7.35 3.63
CA ASP A 20 -9.34 -8.77 4.01
C ASP A 20 -8.02 -9.15 4.68
N GLU A 21 -6.91 -8.55 4.22
CA GLU A 21 -5.57 -8.81 4.76
C GLU A 21 -5.17 -7.88 5.89
N ILE A 22 -5.63 -6.63 5.85
CA ILE A 22 -5.23 -5.58 6.78
C ILE A 22 -6.42 -5.29 7.71
N PRO A 23 -6.53 -5.99 8.85
CA PRO A 23 -7.59 -5.74 9.81
C PRO A 23 -7.48 -4.28 10.29
N GLY A 24 -8.60 -3.55 10.26
CA GLY A 24 -8.60 -2.14 10.62
C GLY A 24 -8.12 -1.90 12.06
N TYR A 25 -7.59 -0.71 12.34
CA TYR A 25 -7.26 -0.34 13.71
C TYR A 25 -8.51 -0.18 14.55
N GLN A 26 -8.43 -0.42 15.86
CA GLN A 26 -9.47 0.00 16.78
C GLN A 26 -9.23 1.44 17.23
N ASP A 27 -10.29 2.24 17.27
CA ASP A 27 -10.26 3.56 17.91
C ASP A 27 -10.15 3.45 19.44
N ASP A 28 -10.06 4.60 20.13
CA ASP A 28 -9.99 4.66 21.61
C ASP A 28 -11.21 4.04 22.31
N HIS A 29 -12.27 3.71 21.56
CA HIS A 29 -13.50 3.07 22.03
C HIS A 29 -13.59 1.59 21.64
N GLY A 30 -12.54 1.01 21.03
CA GLY A 30 -12.51 -0.38 20.60
C GLY A 30 -13.31 -0.65 19.32
N LYS A 31 -13.73 0.39 18.60
CA LYS A 31 -14.44 0.27 17.33
C LYS A 31 -13.42 0.20 16.20
N GLU A 32 -13.57 -0.79 15.33
CA GLU A 32 -12.76 -0.92 14.13
C GLU A 32 -12.98 0.29 13.19
N ILE A 33 -11.89 0.97 12.86
CA ILE A 33 -11.76 1.95 11.80
C ILE A 33 -11.31 1.17 10.56
N PRO A 34 -12.19 1.00 9.56
CA PRO A 34 -11.82 0.27 8.35
C PRO A 34 -10.79 1.05 7.55
N LEU A 35 -9.89 0.33 6.88
CA LEU A 35 -8.96 0.91 5.91
C LEU A 35 -9.72 1.70 4.83
N GLU A 36 -9.26 2.89 4.49
CA GLU A 36 -9.85 3.74 3.44
C GLU A 36 -8.90 3.86 2.24
N LEU A 37 -9.39 4.41 1.12
CA LEU A 37 -8.59 4.57 -0.09
C LEU A 37 -7.35 5.43 0.12
N ASP A 38 -7.43 6.45 0.97
CA ASP A 38 -6.35 7.39 1.27
C ASP A 38 -5.57 7.07 2.54
N SER A 39 -5.91 5.96 3.21
CA SER A 39 -5.13 5.53 4.36
C SER A 39 -3.70 5.24 3.93
N ASP A 40 -2.75 5.82 4.67
CA ASP A 40 -1.35 5.54 4.48
C ASP A 40 -1.04 4.14 5.00
N LEU A 41 -0.64 3.25 4.09
CA LEU A 41 -0.37 1.84 4.39
C LEU A 41 0.93 1.66 5.19
N PHE A 42 1.73 2.71 5.35
CA PHE A 42 2.98 2.66 6.08
C PHE A 42 2.83 2.23 7.54
N ASP A 43 1.76 2.67 8.22
CA ASP A 43 1.58 2.41 9.65
C ASP A 43 1.12 0.97 9.93
N TYR A 44 0.61 0.27 8.92
CA TYR A 44 0.03 -1.06 9.03
C TYR A 44 1.08 -2.16 9.18
N PRO A 45 0.71 -3.29 9.83
CA PRO A 45 1.61 -4.42 9.99
C PRO A 45 2.17 -4.88 8.63
N ARG A 46 3.46 -5.17 8.61
CA ARG A 46 4.18 -5.42 7.36
C ARG A 46 3.82 -6.76 6.72
N ASP A 47 3.62 -7.78 7.54
CA ASP A 47 3.24 -9.11 7.05
C ASP A 47 1.87 -9.03 6.34
N ASP A 48 0.91 -8.33 6.94
CA ASP A 48 -0.42 -8.08 6.37
C ASP A 48 -0.35 -7.29 5.04
N LEU A 49 0.48 -6.24 5.01
CA LEU A 49 0.70 -5.44 3.80
C LEU A 49 1.36 -6.28 2.68
N GLU A 50 2.33 -7.12 3.01
CA GLU A 50 2.99 -8.01 2.04
C GLU A 50 2.01 -9.03 1.45
N ASP A 51 1.13 -9.61 2.28
CA ASP A 51 0.08 -10.51 1.81
C ASP A 51 -0.97 -9.79 0.94
N ALA A 52 -1.37 -8.58 1.30
CA ALA A 52 -2.25 -7.73 0.48
C ALA A 52 -1.64 -7.45 -0.90
N ILE A 53 -0.38 -7.03 -0.95
CA ILE A 53 0.34 -6.74 -2.19
C ILE A 53 0.48 -8.01 -3.04
N ARG A 54 0.81 -9.15 -2.43
CA ARG A 54 0.93 -10.42 -3.14
C ARG A 54 -0.39 -10.82 -3.79
N LYS A 55 -1.50 -10.82 -3.03
CA LYS A 55 -2.85 -11.13 -3.54
C LYS A 55 -3.28 -10.13 -4.62
N TYR A 56 -2.94 -8.86 -4.46
CA TYR A 56 -3.18 -7.84 -5.49
C TYR A 56 -2.44 -8.16 -6.81
N LYS A 57 -1.15 -8.48 -6.75
CA LYS A 57 -0.36 -8.85 -7.96
C LYS A 57 -0.97 -10.07 -8.65
N GLU A 58 -1.35 -11.09 -7.88
CA GLU A 58 -1.97 -12.32 -8.38
C GLU A 58 -3.34 -12.05 -9.04
N ARG A 59 -4.17 -11.23 -8.42
CA ARG A 59 -5.55 -10.96 -8.88
C ARG A 59 -5.61 -10.03 -10.08
N PHE A 60 -4.80 -8.98 -10.11
CA PHE A 60 -4.85 -7.95 -11.16
C PHE A 60 -3.74 -8.08 -12.21
N GLY A 61 -2.80 -9.02 -12.03
CA GLY A 61 -1.72 -9.24 -12.99
C GLY A 61 -0.72 -8.09 -13.09
N ILE A 62 -0.62 -7.26 -12.04
CA ILE A 62 0.23 -6.06 -12.05
C ILE A 62 1.62 -6.39 -11.52
N ASN A 63 2.63 -5.98 -12.28
CA ASN A 63 4.02 -6.09 -11.87
C ASN A 63 4.46 -4.87 -11.04
N LEU A 64 5.04 -5.13 -9.87
CA LEU A 64 5.61 -4.13 -8.95
C LEU A 64 7.12 -4.32 -8.76
N ASP A 65 7.78 -5.19 -9.52
CA ASP A 65 9.18 -5.54 -9.32
C ASP A 65 10.14 -4.38 -9.65
N ASN A 66 9.70 -3.44 -10.50
CA ASN A 66 10.44 -2.22 -10.85
C ASN A 66 10.01 -1.01 -9.99
N LEU A 67 9.15 -1.21 -8.99
CA LEU A 67 8.75 -0.15 -8.09
C LEU A 67 9.93 0.26 -7.21
N ASP A 68 10.22 1.56 -7.16
CA ASP A 68 11.16 2.09 -6.19
C ASP A 68 10.51 2.14 -4.81
N TRP A 69 10.64 1.03 -4.07
CA TRP A 69 10.15 0.92 -2.70
C TRP A 69 10.80 1.92 -1.74
N SER A 70 11.92 2.55 -2.11
CA SER A 70 12.57 3.53 -1.25
C SER A 70 11.77 4.83 -1.12
N LEU A 71 10.87 5.11 -2.08
CA LEU A 71 9.96 6.25 -2.03
C LEU A 71 8.92 6.11 -0.91
N TYR A 72 8.46 4.88 -0.67
CA TYR A 72 7.36 4.60 0.26
C TYR A 72 7.86 4.04 1.59
N LEU A 73 8.86 3.16 1.53
CA LEU A 73 9.38 2.38 2.64
C LEU A 73 10.91 2.54 2.69
N PRO A 74 11.43 3.78 2.90
CA PRO A 74 12.87 4.09 2.79
C PRO A 74 13.71 3.30 3.79
N TRP A 75 13.22 3.13 5.02
CA TRP A 75 13.90 2.31 6.02
C TRP A 75 14.05 0.87 5.53
N GLU A 76 13.00 0.27 4.98
CA GLU A 76 13.04 -1.11 4.49
C GLU A 76 13.80 -1.29 3.18
N SER A 77 13.98 -0.23 2.41
CA SER A 77 14.80 -0.25 1.21
C SER A 77 16.27 0.02 1.50
N ALA A 78 16.61 0.52 2.69
CA ALA A 78 17.98 0.82 3.07
C ALA A 78 18.80 -0.46 3.31
N PRO A 79 20.08 -0.51 2.87
CA PRO A 79 20.98 -1.61 3.20
C PRO A 79 21.15 -1.81 4.71
N LEU A 80 21.19 -3.05 5.18
CA LEU A 80 21.30 -3.40 6.61
C LEU A 80 22.46 -2.68 7.31
N LEU A 81 23.62 -2.58 6.64
CA LEU A 81 24.79 -1.90 7.20
C LEU A 81 24.55 -0.39 7.41
N GLN A 82 23.77 0.25 6.56
CA GLN A 82 23.43 1.67 6.73
C GLN A 82 22.43 1.87 7.86
N ARG A 83 21.45 0.98 8.01
CA ARG A 83 20.49 0.98 9.13
C ARG A 83 21.18 0.88 10.48
N TRP A 84 22.28 0.12 10.56
CA TRP A 84 22.98 -0.12 11.83
C TRP A 84 23.92 1.01 12.25
N PHE A 85 24.51 1.74 11.31
CA PHE A 85 25.61 2.67 11.62
C PHE A 85 25.37 4.11 11.19
N LYS A 86 24.38 4.40 10.34
CA LYS A 86 24.27 5.71 9.67
C LYS A 86 22.88 6.32 9.68
N LEU A 87 21.83 5.51 9.64
CA LEU A 87 20.47 5.99 9.50
C LEU A 87 19.74 5.98 10.84
N LYS A 88 18.96 7.03 11.10
CA LYS A 88 17.88 6.98 12.09
C LYS A 88 16.58 6.76 11.36
N ARG A 89 15.82 5.76 11.80
CA ARG A 89 14.55 5.37 11.18
C ARG A 89 13.58 6.54 11.04
N GLU A 90 13.38 7.27 12.12
CA GLU A 90 12.50 8.44 12.15
C GLU A 90 12.89 9.48 11.08
N GLU A 91 14.18 9.78 10.94
CA GLU A 91 14.67 10.79 9.99
C GLU A 91 14.41 10.38 8.54
N VAL A 92 14.69 9.12 8.18
CA VAL A 92 14.51 8.65 6.80
C VAL A 92 13.04 8.48 6.42
N GLU A 93 12.19 8.20 7.39
CA GLU A 93 10.75 8.05 7.17
C GLU A 93 10.04 9.41 7.05
N THR A 94 10.64 10.52 7.50
CA THR A 94 10.04 11.86 7.34
C THR A 94 9.89 12.31 5.88
N THR A 95 10.72 11.79 4.98
CA THR A 95 10.74 12.19 3.56
C THR A 95 9.99 11.23 2.65
N ARG A 96 9.35 10.19 3.21
CA ARG A 96 8.64 9.18 2.42
C ARG A 96 7.35 9.74 1.80
N LEU A 97 6.96 9.18 0.68
CA LEU A 97 5.63 9.36 0.11
C LEU A 97 4.64 8.41 0.80
N PRO A 98 3.37 8.80 0.95
CA PRO A 98 2.34 7.87 1.39
C PRO A 98 2.14 6.78 0.33
N LEU A 99 1.90 5.56 0.78
CA LEU A 99 1.49 4.44 -0.08
C LEU A 99 0.02 4.14 0.24
N THR A 100 -0.90 4.34 -0.70
CA THR A 100 -2.33 4.26 -0.41
C THR A 100 -3.04 3.25 -1.29
N VAL A 101 -4.18 2.73 -0.82
CA VAL A 101 -5.01 1.78 -1.58
C VAL A 101 -5.51 2.39 -2.89
N ARG A 102 -5.74 3.72 -2.94
CA ARG A 102 -6.07 4.44 -4.17
C ARG A 102 -5.04 4.23 -5.27
N MET A 103 -3.75 4.25 -4.92
CA MET A 103 -2.68 4.04 -5.89
C MET A 103 -2.74 2.64 -6.52
N PHE A 104 -3.11 1.64 -5.73
CA PHE A 104 -3.36 0.29 -6.21
C PHE A 104 -4.63 0.23 -7.07
N ALA A 105 -5.71 0.88 -6.68
CA ALA A 105 -6.95 0.94 -7.46
C ALA A 105 -6.73 1.56 -8.85
N GLU A 106 -6.12 2.74 -8.92
CA GLU A 106 -5.82 3.42 -10.19
C GLU A 106 -4.86 2.60 -11.06
N SER A 107 -3.90 1.92 -10.45
CA SER A 107 -2.98 1.03 -11.16
C SER A 107 -3.69 -0.21 -11.71
N ALA A 108 -4.63 -0.80 -10.95
CA ALA A 108 -5.48 -1.92 -11.37
C ALA A 108 -6.33 -1.54 -12.59
N GLU A 109 -6.94 -0.37 -12.57
CA GLU A 109 -7.71 0.15 -13.70
C GLU A 109 -6.84 0.37 -14.95
N ALA A 110 -5.59 0.83 -14.76
CA ALA A 110 -4.65 1.04 -15.85
C ALA A 110 -3.95 -0.24 -16.33
N GLY A 111 -4.08 -1.35 -15.60
CA GLY A 111 -3.37 -2.60 -15.86
C GLY A 111 -1.85 -2.52 -15.67
N LYS A 112 -1.35 -1.46 -15.01
CA LYS A 112 0.08 -1.25 -14.71
C LYS A 112 0.23 -0.29 -13.55
N TRP A 113 1.34 -0.39 -12.83
CA TRP A 113 1.67 0.58 -11.80
C TRP A 113 1.90 1.99 -12.37
N LEU A 114 1.27 3.00 -11.77
CA LEU A 114 1.26 4.38 -12.29
C LEU A 114 2.20 5.35 -11.55
N TYR A 115 2.76 4.96 -10.41
CA TYR A 115 3.42 5.89 -9.49
C TYR A 115 4.93 5.63 -9.41
N GLN A 116 5.75 6.58 -9.84
CA GLN A 116 7.20 6.45 -9.89
C GLN A 116 7.87 7.73 -9.41
#